data_AF-A0A7S1BQ67-F1
#
_entry.id   AF-A0A7S1BQ67-F1
#
_cell.length_a   1.000
_cell.length_b   1.000
_cell.length_c   1.000
_cell.angle_alpha   90.00
_cell.angle_beta   90.00
_cell.angle_gamma   90.00
#
_symmetry.space_group_name_H-M   'P 1'
#
loop_
_entity.id
_entity.type
_entity.pdbx_description
1 polymer ?
#
loop_
_entity_poly.entity_id
_entity_poly.type
_entity_poly.pdbx_seq_one_letter_code
_entity_poly.pdbx_strand_id
1 'polypeptide(L)'
;FSPEAPILIRNLKMQQSDTAIMTKTPTIHGIIFDLDGTLLDTEAISDVAMLDSLHLNPAVRSDIDRRYRGRLPGHLKRSILGRRSKEWAPMVLDYAKKHWYVSVDTGKKEVPEENKDQVSPRQLAEEWENRLTELISTPDRLRPCPGAFELITALKECQLPMAIATSSYREA
;
A
#
# COMPACT_ATOMS: atom_id res chain seq x y z
N PHE A 1 32.95 2.18 -6.72
CA PHE A 1 31.80 3.06 -6.96
C PHE A 1 32.08 3.84 -8.23
N SER A 2 31.50 3.43 -9.36
CA SER A 2 31.60 4.18 -10.61
C SER A 2 30.27 4.93 -10.79
N PRO A 3 30.29 6.27 -10.91
CA PRO A 3 29.16 7.02 -11.44
C PRO A 3 29.08 6.79 -12.96
N GLU A 4 27.99 7.18 -13.60
CA GLU A 4 27.71 7.01 -15.05
C GLU A 4 27.12 5.65 -15.46
N ALA A 5 25.85 5.41 -15.11
CA ALA A 5 24.99 4.55 -15.92
C ALA A 5 23.81 5.41 -16.41
N PRO A 6 23.87 5.96 -17.64
CA PRO A 6 22.72 6.65 -18.21
C PRO A 6 21.57 5.68 -18.40
N ILE A 7 20.38 6.07 -17.92
CA ILE A 7 19.13 5.36 -18.14
C ILE A 7 18.87 5.36 -19.65
N LEU A 8 19.16 4.22 -20.29
CA LEU A 8 18.96 4.02 -21.71
C LEU A 8 17.47 3.80 -21.99
N ILE A 9 16.72 4.85 -22.31
CA ILE A 9 15.41 4.69 -22.95
C ILE A 9 15.67 4.18 -24.37
N ARG A 10 15.69 2.85 -24.54
CA ARG A 10 15.87 2.22 -25.86
C ARG A 10 14.66 2.53 -26.74
N ASN A 11 14.91 3.30 -27.80
CA ASN A 11 14.02 3.42 -28.95
C ASN A 11 13.77 2.03 -29.56
N LEU A 12 12.59 1.46 -29.32
CA LEU A 12 12.08 0.28 -30.00
C LEU A 12 11.85 0.63 -31.48
N LYS A 13 12.79 0.24 -32.36
CA LYS A 13 12.55 0.19 -33.80
C LYS A 13 11.76 -1.08 -34.13
N MET A 14 10.43 -0.98 -34.25
CA MET A 14 9.63 -1.96 -35.00
C MET A 14 9.59 -1.56 -36.48
N GLN A 15 9.71 -2.56 -37.35
CA GLN A 15 9.73 -2.43 -38.81
C GLN A 15 8.46 -1.75 -39.35
N GLN A 16 8.66 -0.92 -40.37
CA GLN A 16 7.63 -0.17 -41.09
C GLN A 16 6.68 -1.10 -41.85
N SER A 17 5.38 -0.86 -41.68
CA SER A 17 4.37 -1.11 -42.70
C SER A 17 3.36 0.03 -42.68
N ASP A 18 3.11 0.60 -43.85
CA ASP A 18 2.48 1.89 -44.12
C ASP A 18 1.03 2.03 -43.65
N THR A 19 0.80 2.80 -42.58
CA THR A 19 -0.19 3.90 -42.52
C THR A 19 0.14 4.73 -41.27
N ALA A 20 0.99 5.75 -41.42
CA ALA A 20 1.43 6.56 -40.29
C ALA A 20 0.31 7.51 -39.83
N ILE A 21 -0.52 7.05 -38.89
CA ILE A 21 -1.12 7.98 -37.94
C ILE A 21 0.08 8.54 -37.16
N MET A 22 0.58 9.72 -37.55
CA MET A 22 1.56 10.46 -36.75
C MET A 22 0.89 10.83 -35.43
N THR A 23 0.96 9.93 -34.45
CA THR A 23 0.58 10.23 -33.08
C THR A 23 1.60 11.23 -32.56
N LYS A 24 1.26 12.51 -32.64
CA LYS A 24 2.01 13.60 -32.01
C LYS A 24 2.32 13.17 -30.58
N THR A 25 3.58 12.98 -30.24
CA THR A 25 3.97 12.64 -28.86
C THR A 25 3.45 13.75 -27.95
N PRO A 26 2.66 13.41 -26.91
CA PRO A 26 2.08 14.42 -26.06
C PRO A 26 3.16 15.18 -25.32
N THR A 27 3.09 16.51 -25.36
CA THR A 27 3.93 17.36 -24.52
C THR A 27 3.47 17.25 -23.08
N ILE A 28 4.37 16.87 -22.17
CA ILE A 28 4.10 16.81 -20.74
C ILE A 28 4.23 18.23 -20.17
N HIS A 29 3.16 18.77 -19.60
CA HIS A 29 3.12 20.13 -19.04
C HIS A 29 3.28 20.16 -17.52
N GLY A 30 3.20 19.00 -16.86
CA GLY A 30 3.29 18.88 -15.42
C GLY A 30 2.99 17.45 -14.98
N ILE A 31 3.28 17.16 -13.72
CA ILE A 31 3.18 15.81 -13.14
C ILE A 31 2.44 15.91 -11.81
N ILE A 32 1.47 15.02 -11.62
CA ILE A 32 0.76 14.86 -10.36
C ILE A 32 1.12 13.48 -9.83
N PHE A 33 1.68 13.43 -8.63
CA PHE A 33 2.04 12.21 -7.95
C PHE A 33 0.97 11.82 -6.95
N ASP A 34 0.58 10.56 -6.96
CA ASP A 34 0.08 9.94 -5.74
C ASP A 34 1.24 9.84 -4.72
N LEU A 35 0.92 9.76 -3.43
CA LEU A 35 1.91 9.70 -2.36
C LEU A 35 2.14 8.25 -1.93
N ASP A 36 1.06 7.59 -1.53
CA ASP A 36 1.06 6.31 -0.84
C ASP A 36 1.36 5.17 -1.80
N GLY A 37 2.42 4.41 -1.54
CA GLY A 37 2.90 3.35 -2.44
C GLY A 37 3.54 3.85 -3.74
N THR A 38 3.55 5.17 -4.00
CA THR A 38 4.16 5.79 -5.19
C THR A 38 5.46 6.49 -4.84
N LEU A 39 5.42 7.49 -3.95
CA LEU A 39 6.60 8.23 -3.49
C LEU A 39 7.11 7.72 -2.15
N LEU A 40 6.22 7.24 -1.28
CA LEU A 40 6.54 6.71 0.04
C LEU A 40 6.05 5.26 0.16
N ASP A 41 6.86 4.39 0.78
CA ASP A 41 6.52 2.97 1.03
C ASP A 41 5.58 2.83 2.24
N THR A 42 4.40 3.44 2.15
CA THR A 42 3.35 3.31 3.16
C THR A 42 2.62 1.97 3.06
N GLU A 43 2.72 1.27 1.93
CA GLU A 43 2.13 -0.05 1.73
C GLU A 43 2.76 -1.12 2.63
N ALA A 44 4.08 -1.07 2.85
CA ALA A 44 4.75 -1.93 3.83
C ALA A 44 4.25 -1.72 5.25
N ILE A 45 4.10 -0.45 5.61
CA ILE A 45 3.70 -0.05 6.96
C ILE A 45 2.23 -0.43 7.18
N SER A 46 1.38 -0.22 6.18
CA SER A 46 -0.04 -0.60 6.20
C SER A 46 -0.25 -2.10 6.39
N ASP A 47 0.58 -2.94 5.75
CA ASP A 47 0.51 -4.39 5.93
C ASP A 47 0.90 -4.81 7.36
N VAL A 48 1.95 -4.20 7.92
CA VAL A 48 2.36 -4.44 9.31
C VAL A 48 1.28 -4.01 10.29
N ALA A 49 0.71 -2.81 10.10
CA ALA A 49 -0.40 -2.32 10.90
C ALA A 49 -1.57 -3.30 10.89
N MET A 50 -1.94 -3.81 9.71
CA MET A 50 -3.03 -4.78 9.57
C MET A 50 -2.77 -6.08 10.34
N LEU A 51 -1.55 -6.62 10.23
CA LEU A 51 -1.18 -7.86 10.92
C LEU A 51 -1.11 -7.70 12.43
N ASP A 52 -0.71 -6.52 12.92
CA ASP A 52 -0.69 -6.19 14.34
C ASP A 52 -2.13 -6.08 14.89
N SER A 53 -3.06 -5.48 14.15
CA SER A 53 -4.48 -5.30 14.53
C SER A 53 -5.34 -6.58 14.43
N LEU A 54 -4.79 -7.67 13.88
CA LEU A 54 -5.50 -8.95 13.79
C LEU A 54 -5.30 -9.86 15.01
N HIS A 55 -4.50 -9.42 16.00
CA HIS A 55 -4.21 -10.16 17.23
C HIS A 55 -3.83 -11.63 16.97
N LEU A 56 -3.00 -11.85 15.96
CA LEU A 56 -2.66 -13.18 15.47
C LEU A 56 -1.94 -14.01 16.54
N ASN A 57 -2.23 -15.32 16.57
CA ASN A 57 -1.43 -16.27 17.32
C ASN A 57 0.07 -16.16 16.91
N PRO A 58 1.04 -16.19 17.84
CA PRO A 58 2.46 -16.05 17.53
C PRO A 58 2.98 -17.04 16.47
N ALA A 59 2.48 -18.28 16.45
CA ALA A 59 2.86 -19.26 15.44
C ALA A 59 2.37 -18.89 14.03
N VAL A 60 1.17 -18.32 13.94
CA VAL A 60 0.61 -17.81 12.68
C VAL A 60 1.39 -16.58 12.21
N ARG A 61 1.70 -15.65 13.13
CA ARG A 61 2.53 -14.48 12.81
C ARG A 61 3.91 -14.90 12.28
N SER A 62 4.56 -15.86 12.94
CA SER A 62 5.85 -16.39 12.50
C SER A 62 5.78 -17.05 11.10
N ASP A 63 4.71 -17.79 10.79
CA ASP A 63 4.53 -18.37 9.46
C ASP A 63 4.34 -17.29 8.38
N ILE A 64 3.59 -16.22 8.69
CA ILE A 64 3.42 -15.07 7.79
C ILE A 64 4.74 -14.34 7.58
N ASP A 65 5.50 -14.09 8.64
CA ASP A 65 6.83 -13.46 8.56
C ASP A 65 7.76 -14.26 7.65
N ARG A 66 7.74 -15.59 7.76
CA ARG A 66 8.55 -16.48 6.93
C ARG A 66 8.09 -16.51 5.46
N ARG A 67 6.78 -16.64 5.20
CA ARG A 67 6.26 -16.85 3.83
C ARG A 67 6.09 -15.56 3.04
N TYR A 68 5.67 -14.51 3.72
CA TYR A 68 5.26 -13.23 3.12
C TYR A 68 6.15 -12.07 3.57
N ARG A 69 7.24 -12.34 4.32
CA ARG A 69 8.17 -11.30 4.82
C ARG A 69 7.45 -10.23 5.66
N GLY A 70 6.48 -10.67 6.46
CA GLY A 70 5.69 -9.80 7.33
C GLY A 70 4.70 -8.91 6.56
N ARG A 71 4.32 -9.31 5.35
CA ARG A 71 3.36 -8.61 4.49
C ARG A 71 2.06 -9.39 4.36
N LEU A 72 1.00 -8.72 3.96
CA LEU A 72 -0.23 -9.39 3.57
C LEU A 72 0.00 -10.24 2.31
N PRO A 73 -0.65 -11.41 2.18
CA PRO A 73 -0.63 -12.18 0.94
C PRO A 73 -1.07 -11.31 -0.25
N GLY A 74 -0.31 -11.30 -1.34
CA GLY A 74 -0.53 -10.34 -2.43
C GLY A 74 -1.91 -10.41 -3.09
N HIS A 75 -2.58 -11.57 -3.07
CA HIS A 75 -3.95 -11.70 -3.57
C HIS A 75 -4.97 -11.07 -2.62
N LEU A 76 -4.80 -11.21 -1.29
CA LEU A 76 -5.60 -10.50 -0.30
C LEU A 76 -5.39 -8.99 -0.46
N LYS A 77 -4.14 -8.54 -0.54
CA LYS A 77 -3.81 -7.12 -0.70
C LYS A 77 -4.49 -6.51 -1.92
N ARG A 78 -4.37 -7.13 -3.11
CA ARG A 78 -5.04 -6.66 -4.33
C ARG A 78 -6.56 -6.59 -4.21
N SER A 79 -7.16 -7.47 -3.41
CA SER A 79 -8.61 -7.48 -3.22
C SER A 79 -9.12 -6.30 -2.40
N ILE A 80 -8.27 -5.70 -1.55
CA ILE A 80 -8.65 -4.62 -0.63
C ILE A 80 -8.17 -3.22 -1.04
N LEU A 81 -7.20 -3.11 -1.95
CA LEU A 81 -6.68 -1.81 -2.42
C LEU A 81 -7.78 -0.93 -3.02
N GLY A 82 -7.75 0.36 -2.66
CA GLY A 82 -8.69 1.37 -3.14
C GLY A 82 -10.11 1.30 -2.54
N ARG A 83 -10.38 0.34 -1.65
CA ARG A 83 -11.69 0.20 -0.99
C ARG A 83 -11.79 1.03 0.28
N ARG A 84 -13.01 1.39 0.67
CA ARG A 84 -13.26 2.03 1.97
C ARG A 84 -13.20 1.01 3.11
N SER A 85 -12.94 1.46 4.34
CA SER A 85 -12.81 0.58 5.52
C SER A 85 -14.02 -0.31 5.79
N LYS A 86 -15.22 0.20 5.50
CA LYS A 86 -16.47 -0.58 5.59
C LYS A 86 -16.53 -1.76 4.62
N GLU A 87 -15.76 -1.71 3.53
CA GLU A 87 -15.70 -2.76 2.51
C GLU A 87 -14.52 -3.71 2.75
N TRP A 88 -13.32 -3.18 3.03
CA TRP A 88 -12.14 -4.04 3.16
C TRP A 88 -12.08 -4.79 4.49
N ALA A 89 -12.53 -4.21 5.61
CA ALA A 89 -12.37 -4.83 6.93
C ALA A 89 -13.09 -6.19 7.04
N PRO A 90 -14.35 -6.33 6.55
CA PRO A 90 -15.00 -7.64 6.49
C PRO A 90 -14.25 -8.66 5.63
N MET A 91 -13.63 -8.23 4.51
CA MET A 91 -12.86 -9.11 3.63
C MET A 91 -11.60 -9.65 4.30
N VAL A 92 -10.88 -8.78 5.03
CA VAL A 92 -9.68 -9.17 5.79
C VAL A 92 -10.06 -10.14 6.91
N LEU A 93 -11.13 -9.87 7.65
CA LEU A 93 -11.58 -10.76 8.73
C LEU A 93 -12.06 -12.11 8.20
N ASP A 94 -12.79 -12.15 7.09
CA ASP A 94 -13.18 -13.40 6.44
C ASP A 94 -11.95 -14.21 6.01
N TYR A 95 -10.94 -13.57 5.44
CA TYR A 95 -9.67 -14.20 5.10
C TYR A 95 -8.95 -14.73 6.35
N ALA A 96 -8.81 -13.89 7.37
CA ALA A 96 -8.12 -14.22 8.61
C ALA A 96 -8.80 -15.38 9.34
N LYS A 97 -10.14 -15.43 9.34
CA LYS A 97 -10.90 -16.55 9.89
C LYS A 97 -10.61 -17.85 9.15
N LYS A 98 -10.58 -17.82 7.81
CA LYS A 98 -10.39 -19.01 6.96
C LYS A 98 -8.97 -19.54 6.95
N HIS A 99 -7.98 -18.64 6.99
CA HIS A 99 -6.58 -18.99 6.75
C HIS A 99 -5.68 -18.86 7.98
N TRP A 100 -6.08 -18.06 8.96
CA TRP A 100 -5.29 -17.73 10.16
C TRP A 100 -6.01 -18.06 11.46
N TYR A 101 -7.23 -18.61 11.38
CA TYR A 101 -8.06 -19.04 12.51
C TYR A 101 -8.32 -17.92 13.53
N VAL A 102 -8.42 -16.68 13.06
CA VAL A 102 -8.78 -15.54 13.92
C VAL A 102 -10.25 -15.64 14.33
N SER A 103 -10.51 -15.38 15.62
CA SER A 103 -11.87 -15.25 16.17
C SER A 103 -12.48 -13.92 15.73
N VAL A 104 -13.61 -13.97 15.02
CA VAL A 104 -14.25 -12.79 14.39
C VAL A 104 -15.67 -12.61 14.89
N ASP A 105 -16.00 -11.39 15.31
CA ASP A 105 -17.36 -11.00 15.64
C ASP A 105 -18.11 -10.64 14.37
N THR A 106 -19.21 -11.36 14.13
CA THR A 106 -20.06 -11.17 12.95
C THR A 106 -21.20 -10.17 13.19
N GLY A 107 -21.25 -9.54 14.37
CA GLY A 107 -22.22 -8.50 14.70
C GLY A 107 -23.64 -9.02 14.97
N LYS A 108 -23.78 -10.27 15.43
CA LYS A 108 -25.07 -10.74 15.96
C LYS A 108 -25.28 -10.12 17.34
N LYS A 109 -26.47 -9.53 17.54
CA LYS A 109 -26.81 -8.45 18.47
C LYS A 109 -26.49 -8.61 19.98
N GLU A 110 -25.92 -9.72 20.41
CA GLU A 110 -25.47 -9.90 21.78
C GLU A 110 -24.16 -10.68 21.72
N VAL A 111 -23.06 -10.01 22.08
CA VAL A 111 -21.75 -10.66 22.23
C VAL A 111 -21.69 -11.16 23.67
N PRO A 112 -21.89 -12.46 23.95
CA PRO A 112 -21.75 -12.98 25.30
C PRO A 112 -20.32 -12.74 25.80
N GLU A 113 -20.17 -12.62 27.13
CA GLU A 113 -18.94 -12.17 27.80
C GLU A 113 -17.69 -13.05 27.49
N GLU A 114 -17.94 -14.26 27.00
CA GLU A 114 -17.00 -15.26 26.49
C GLU A 114 -16.41 -14.96 25.10
N ASN A 115 -16.88 -13.93 24.39
CA ASN A 115 -16.43 -13.53 23.05
C ASN A 115 -15.58 -12.24 23.03
N LYS A 116 -15.00 -11.82 24.17
CA LYS A 116 -14.11 -10.63 24.25
C LYS A 116 -12.88 -10.71 23.34
N ASP A 117 -12.51 -11.90 22.88
CA ASP A 117 -11.37 -12.12 21.97
C ASP A 117 -11.75 -12.00 20.47
N GLN A 118 -13.00 -11.63 20.15
CA GLN A 118 -13.46 -11.49 18.77
C GLN A 118 -13.22 -10.08 18.21
N VAL A 119 -12.58 -9.99 17.04
CA VAL A 119 -12.34 -8.71 16.36
C VAL A 119 -13.52 -8.39 15.43
N SER A 120 -14.15 -7.22 15.60
CA SER A 120 -15.20 -6.72 14.70
C SER A 120 -14.60 -5.92 13.52
N PRO A 121 -15.32 -5.78 12.38
CA PRO A 121 -14.82 -4.98 11.25
C PRO A 121 -14.53 -3.52 11.59
N ARG A 122 -15.32 -2.93 12.48
CA ARG A 122 -15.13 -1.56 12.94
C ARG A 122 -13.87 -1.45 13.79
N GLN A 123 -13.72 -2.36 14.76
CA GLN A 123 -12.56 -2.41 15.63
C GLN A 123 -11.27 -2.62 14.82
N LEU A 124 -11.28 -3.56 13.86
CA LEU A 124 -10.12 -3.77 12.98
C LEU A 124 -9.74 -2.50 12.22
N ALA A 125 -10.72 -1.77 11.69
CA ALA A 125 -10.46 -0.52 10.98
C ALA A 125 -9.87 0.56 11.89
N GLU A 126 -10.42 0.74 13.10
CA GLU A 126 -9.95 1.72 14.08
C GLU A 126 -8.54 1.36 14.59
N GLU A 127 -8.28 0.09 14.92
CA GLU A 127 -6.97 -0.38 15.37
C GLU A 127 -5.93 -0.28 14.25
N TRP A 128 -6.29 -0.62 13.01
CA TRP A 128 -5.40 -0.48 11.86
C TRP A 128 -5.00 0.98 11.63
N GLU A 129 -5.96 1.90 11.70
CA GLU A 129 -5.72 3.33 11.50
C GLU A 129 -4.80 3.90 12.59
N ASN A 130 -5.11 3.62 13.86
CA ASN A 130 -4.27 4.02 14.99
C ASN A 130 -2.84 3.47 14.85
N ARG A 131 -2.72 2.19 14.51
CA ARG A 131 -1.42 1.54 14.37
C ARG A 131 -0.63 2.06 13.18
N LEU A 132 -1.30 2.31 12.06
CA LEU A 132 -0.68 2.90 10.87
C LEU A 132 -0.13 4.29 11.18
N THR A 133 -0.90 5.14 11.85
CA THR A 133 -0.47 6.49 12.26
C THR A 133 0.74 6.43 13.19
N GLU A 134 0.72 5.53 14.18
CA GLU A 134 1.86 5.32 15.10
C GLU A 134 3.13 4.90 14.35
N LEU A 135 3.01 3.92 13.44
CA LEU A 135 4.14 3.39 12.68
C LEU A 135 4.71 4.41 11.68
N ILE A 136 3.85 5.21 11.03
CA ILE A 136 4.28 6.29 10.12
C ILE A 136 5.00 7.40 10.90
N SER A 137 4.52 7.71 12.11
CA SER A 137 5.09 8.75 12.97
C SER A 137 6.39 8.31 13.67
N THR A 138 6.70 7.01 13.64
CA THR A 138 7.93 6.47 14.21
C THR A 138 9.13 6.85 13.32
N PRO A 139 10.19 7.46 13.88
CA PRO A 139 11.39 7.80 13.13
C PRO A 139 11.96 6.61 12.33
N ASP A 140 12.47 6.89 11.12
CA ASP A 140 13.13 5.92 10.22
C ASP A 140 12.26 4.77 9.67
N ARG A 141 10.97 4.72 10.03
CA ARG A 141 10.00 3.75 9.49
C ARG A 141 9.46 4.17 8.12
N LEU A 142 9.08 5.43 7.97
CA LEU A 142 8.62 5.96 6.70
C LEU A 142 9.80 6.17 5.75
N ARG A 143 9.78 5.49 4.61
CA ARG A 143 10.85 5.55 3.63
C ARG A 143 10.31 5.91 2.25
N PRO A 144 11.09 6.63 1.44
CA PRO A 144 10.80 6.81 0.03
C PRO A 144 10.77 5.47 -0.71
N CYS A 145 9.89 5.36 -1.70
CA CYS A 145 9.93 4.24 -2.63
C CYS A 145 11.26 4.23 -3.40
N PRO A 146 11.80 3.06 -3.76
CA PRO A 146 12.99 2.97 -4.61
C PRO A 146 12.79 3.76 -5.92
N GLY A 147 13.74 4.63 -6.26
CA GLY A 147 13.64 5.47 -7.47
C GLY A 147 12.87 6.78 -7.29
N ALA A 148 12.19 6.99 -6.16
CA ALA A 148 11.38 8.20 -5.94
C ALA A 148 12.24 9.47 -5.94
N PHE A 149 13.38 9.47 -5.26
CA PHE A 149 14.27 10.64 -5.22
C PHE A 149 14.91 10.92 -6.56
N GLU A 150 15.36 9.88 -7.25
CA GLU A 150 15.99 9.95 -8.57
C GLU A 150 15.01 10.54 -9.58
N LEU A 151 13.76 10.06 -9.58
CA LEU A 151 12.70 10.56 -10.43
C LEU A 151 12.39 12.04 -10.16
N ILE A 152 12.15 12.40 -8.89
CA ILE A 152 11.84 13.79 -8.53
C ILE A 152 12.99 14.73 -8.87
N THR A 153 14.24 14.29 -8.68
CA THR A 153 15.43 15.08 -9.03
C THR A 153 15.49 15.34 -10.53
N ALA A 154 15.37 14.29 -11.35
CA ALA A 154 15.41 14.43 -12.81
C ALA A 154 14.27 15.33 -13.34
N LEU A 155 13.06 15.21 -12.79
CA LEU A 155 11.93 16.02 -13.20
C LEU A 155 12.06 17.49 -12.80
N LYS A 156 12.68 17.74 -11.64
CA LYS A 156 13.03 19.09 -11.19
C LYS A 156 14.06 19.74 -12.12
N GLU A 157 15.05 18.98 -12.59
CA GLU A 157 16.04 19.46 -13.58
C GLU A 157 15.38 19.80 -14.93
N CYS A 158 14.33 19.07 -15.32
CA CYS A 158 13.51 19.39 -16.48
C CYS A 158 12.55 20.58 -16.28
N GLN A 159 12.54 21.21 -15.10
CA GLN A 159 11.68 22.35 -14.77
C GLN A 159 10.17 22.08 -14.95
N LEU A 160 9.75 20.82 -14.83
CA LEU A 160 8.35 20.45 -14.92
C LEU A 160 7.63 20.78 -13.60
N PRO A 161 6.46 21.46 -13.63
CA PRO A 161 5.62 21.62 -12.45
C PRO A 161 5.22 20.26 -11.88
N MET A 162 5.35 20.11 -10.56
CA MET A 162 4.99 18.88 -9.84
C MET A 162 4.01 19.18 -8.71
N ALA A 163 3.04 18.30 -8.51
CA ALA A 163 2.08 18.36 -7.41
C ALA A 163 1.88 16.97 -6.78
N ILE A 164 1.33 16.95 -5.56
CA ILE A 164 0.94 15.73 -4.85
C ILE A 164 -0.59 15.68 -4.78
N ALA A 165 -1.17 14.51 -5.03
CA ALA A 165 -2.58 14.21 -4.82
C ALA A 165 -2.71 12.90 -4.04
N THR A 166 -3.00 12.98 -2.75
CA THR A 166 -3.18 11.81 -1.86
C THR A 166 -4.58 11.82 -1.23
N SER A 167 -5.11 10.64 -0.94
CA SER A 167 -6.32 10.48 -0.13
C SER A 167 -6.05 10.57 1.39
N SER A 168 -4.78 10.58 1.79
CA SER A 168 -4.36 10.81 3.17
C SER A 168 -4.77 12.23 3.59
N TYR A 169 -5.45 12.35 4.72
CA TYR A 169 -5.93 13.63 5.24
C TYR A 169 -4.98 14.17 6.30
N ARG A 170 -4.96 15.49 6.50
CA ARG A 170 -4.32 16.08 7.68
C ARG A 170 -5.22 15.82 8.88
N GLU A 171 -4.62 15.39 10.00
CA GLU A 171 -5.28 15.56 11.30
C GLU A 171 -5.60 17.05 11.48
N ALA A 172 -6.84 17.33 11.88
CA ALA A 172 -7.35 18.68 12.10
C ALA A 172 -6.84 19.27 13.41
#